data_AF-A0A928X8C7-F1
#
_entry.id   AF-A0A928X8C7-F1
#
_cell.length_a   1.000
_cell.length_b   1.000
_cell.length_c   1.000
_cell.angle_alpha   90.00
_cell.angle_beta   90.00
_cell.angle_gamma   90.00
#
_symmetry.space_group_name_H-M   'P 1'
#
loop_
_entity.id
_entity.type
_entity.pdbx_description
1 polymer ?
#
loop_
_entity_poly.entity_id
_entity_poly.type
_entity_poly.pdbx_seq_one_letter_code
_entity_poly.pdbx_strand_id
1 'polypeptide(L)'
;MKKTRIFAAVFGANLLFVFFNAAISWALAFFNITPYGRFVAAFFRGRTREETAARIESDRALFGSMLAEASTFANLFLTPASGFVMGLFAGAMLAEKSRLAAIWSIFAALPLSLFFLVKSGGGHERFLYLILFIAMTALGGLAGSAIFGKKKKETADVDV
;
A
#
# COMPACT_ATOMS: atom_id res chain seq x y z
N MET A 1 -21.59 14.54 -12.70
CA MET A 1 -21.45 13.17 -12.15
C MET A 1 -20.07 12.52 -12.36
N LYS A 2 -19.44 12.56 -13.55
CA LYS A 2 -18.13 11.91 -13.79
C LYS A 2 -16.99 12.41 -12.88
N LYS A 3 -16.89 13.73 -12.62
CA LYS A 3 -15.85 14.31 -11.75
C LYS A 3 -15.95 13.83 -10.29
N THR A 4 -17.16 13.79 -9.74
CA THR A 4 -17.43 13.30 -8.37
C THR A 4 -17.04 11.82 -8.20
N ARG A 5 -17.29 10.99 -9.21
CA ARG A 5 -16.90 9.57 -9.21
C ARG A 5 -15.39 9.38 -9.26
N ILE A 6 -14.67 10.19 -10.03
CA ILE A 6 -13.19 10.19 -10.07
C ILE A 6 -12.62 10.59 -8.72
N PHE A 7 -13.13 11.69 -8.14
CA PHE A 7 -12.71 12.14 -6.82
C PHE A 7 -12.95 11.08 -5.75
N ALA A 8 -14.15 10.50 -5.68
CA ALA A 8 -14.49 9.47 -4.71
C ALA A 8 -13.62 8.22 -4.87
N ALA A 9 -13.31 7.81 -6.09
CA ALA A 9 -12.44 6.67 -6.35
C ALA A 9 -10.99 6.95 -5.93
N VAL A 10 -10.43 8.13 -6.27
CA VAL A 10 -9.07 8.52 -5.85
C VAL A 10 -9.00 8.61 -4.32
N PHE A 11 -9.94 9.32 -3.69
CA PHE A 11 -9.98 9.48 -2.24
C PHE A 11 -10.17 8.13 -1.53
N GLY A 12 -11.14 7.33 -1.96
CA GLY A 12 -11.42 6.01 -1.39
C GLY A 12 -10.25 5.04 -1.57
N ALA A 13 -9.57 5.07 -2.73
CA ALA A 13 -8.38 4.27 -2.97
C ALA A 13 -7.24 4.64 -2.00
N ASN A 14 -7.00 5.94 -1.76
CA ASN A 14 -5.99 6.40 -0.81
C ASN A 14 -6.35 6.03 0.65
N LEU A 15 -7.61 6.18 1.06
CA LEU A 15 -8.06 5.73 2.37
C LEU A 15 -7.87 4.21 2.52
N LEU A 16 -8.28 3.44 1.52
CA LEU A 16 -8.14 1.99 1.53
C LEU A 16 -6.67 1.59 1.67
N PHE A 17 -5.77 2.24 0.93
CA PHE A 17 -4.33 2.02 1.07
C PHE A 17 -3.88 2.23 2.52
N VAL A 18 -4.23 3.37 3.14
CA VAL A 18 -3.78 3.70 4.51
C VAL A 18 -4.31 2.70 5.53
N PHE A 19 -5.62 2.42 5.51
CA PHE A 19 -6.24 1.50 6.46
C PHE A 19 -5.79 0.05 6.25
N PHE A 20 -5.68 -0.40 5.00
CA PHE A 20 -5.22 -1.75 4.71
C PHE A 20 -3.74 -1.93 5.09
N ASN A 21 -2.89 -0.97 4.76
CA ASN A 21 -1.49 -0.98 5.15
C ASN A 21 -1.34 -0.98 6.68
N ALA A 22 -2.14 -0.19 7.39
CA ALA A 22 -2.18 -0.17 8.85
C ALA A 22 -2.66 -1.52 9.44
N ALA A 23 -3.71 -2.12 8.87
CA ALA A 23 -4.23 -3.41 9.31
C ALA A 23 -3.21 -4.55 9.12
N ILE A 24 -2.56 -4.62 7.97
CA ILE A 24 -1.48 -5.60 7.76
C ILE A 24 -0.32 -5.32 8.70
N SER A 25 0.12 -4.06 8.83
CA SER A 25 1.22 -3.71 9.72
C SER A 25 0.94 -4.14 11.16
N TRP A 26 -0.29 -3.90 11.63
CA TRP A 26 -0.76 -4.37 12.93
C TRP A 26 -0.73 -5.89 13.04
N ALA A 27 -1.26 -6.62 12.06
CA ALA A 27 -1.25 -8.08 12.06
C ALA A 27 0.17 -8.65 12.09
N LEU A 28 1.07 -8.08 11.28
CA LEU A 28 2.48 -8.48 11.24
C LEU A 28 3.18 -8.23 12.58
N ALA A 29 2.92 -7.09 13.23
CA ALA A 29 3.42 -6.78 14.57
C ALA A 29 2.84 -7.72 15.64
N PHE A 30 1.57 -8.12 15.49
CA PHE A 30 0.91 -9.05 16.40
C PHE A 30 1.55 -10.45 16.34
N PHE A 31 1.69 -11.01 15.14
CA PHE A 31 2.23 -12.36 14.91
C PHE A 31 3.75 -12.46 15.07
N ASN A 32 4.49 -11.36 14.89
CA ASN A 32 5.93 -11.30 15.14
C ASN A 32 6.79 -12.26 14.28
N ILE A 33 6.28 -12.70 13.12
CA ILE A 33 6.96 -13.69 12.25
C ILE A 33 7.77 -13.05 11.12
N THR A 34 7.45 -11.81 10.74
CA THR A 34 8.13 -11.10 9.65
C THR A 34 9.22 -10.16 10.18
N PRO A 35 10.19 -9.74 9.34
CA PRO A 35 11.19 -8.74 9.75
C PRO A 35 10.56 -7.47 10.32
N TYR A 36 9.49 -6.97 9.70
CA TYR A 36 8.72 -5.84 10.21
C TYR A 36 8.08 -6.14 11.57
N GLY A 37 7.43 -7.30 11.72
CA GLY A 37 6.80 -7.70 12.97
C GLY A 37 7.79 -7.80 14.14
N ARG A 38 8.95 -8.42 13.88
CA ARG A 38 10.08 -8.55 14.83
C ARG A 38 10.64 -7.21 15.26
N PHE A 39 10.80 -6.29 14.32
CA PHE A 39 11.24 -4.94 14.62
C PHE A 39 10.25 -4.20 15.55
N VAL A 40 8.96 -4.22 15.22
CA VAL A 40 7.92 -3.56 16.03
C VAL A 40 7.83 -4.19 17.43
N ALA A 41 7.88 -5.52 17.53
CA ALA A 41 7.88 -6.21 18.81
C ALA A 41 9.10 -5.87 19.67
N ALA A 42 10.30 -5.86 19.05
CA ALA A 42 11.56 -5.62 19.76
C ALA A 42 11.64 -4.20 20.34
N PHE A 43 11.17 -3.18 19.62
CA PHE A 43 11.40 -1.78 19.99
C PHE A 43 10.17 -1.01 20.45
N PHE A 44 8.95 -1.34 20.01
CA PHE A 44 7.77 -0.49 20.20
C PHE A 44 6.63 -1.14 20.99
N ARG A 45 6.47 -2.46 20.91
CA ARG A 45 5.32 -3.16 21.52
C ARG A 45 5.32 -3.00 23.04
N GLY A 46 4.23 -2.44 23.56
CA GLY A 46 3.99 -2.28 25.00
C GLY A 46 4.86 -1.23 25.69
N ARG A 47 5.58 -0.38 24.94
CA ARG A 47 6.47 0.64 25.49
C ARG A 47 5.92 2.04 25.29
N THR A 48 6.24 2.95 26.21
CA THR A 48 6.02 4.38 26.01
C THR A 48 7.02 4.96 25.00
N ARG A 49 6.83 6.22 24.63
CA ARG A 49 7.74 6.93 23.72
C ARG A 49 9.12 7.07 24.33
N GLU A 50 9.20 7.37 25.62
CA GLU A 50 10.43 7.57 26.38
C GLU A 50 11.20 6.24 26.50
N GLU A 51 10.50 5.16 26.84
CA GLU A 51 11.08 3.82 26.93
C GLU A 51 11.60 3.32 25.57
N THR A 52 10.87 3.62 24.50
CA THR A 52 11.29 3.32 23.13
C THR A 52 12.57 4.06 22.79
N ALA A 53 12.64 5.37 23.08
CA ALA A 53 13.83 6.17 22.83
C ALA A 53 15.04 5.65 23.60
N ALA A 54 14.87 5.34 24.89
CA ALA A 54 15.91 4.74 25.73
C ALA A 54 16.36 3.38 25.19
N ARG A 55 15.43 2.54 24.72
CA ARG A 55 15.76 1.23 24.13
C ARG A 55 16.56 1.37 22.84
N ILE A 56 16.14 2.27 21.95
CA ILE A 56 16.85 2.56 20.69
C ILE A 56 18.25 3.07 20.98
N GLU A 57 18.40 3.93 21.99
CA GLU A 57 19.71 4.46 22.38
C GLU A 57 20.62 3.38 22.99
N SER A 58 20.08 2.50 23.83
CA SER A 58 20.85 1.37 24.41
C SER A 58 21.32 0.37 23.35
N ASP A 59 20.54 0.17 22.29
CA ASP A 59 20.75 -0.89 21.30
C ASP A 59 20.83 -0.33 19.87
N ARG A 60 21.50 0.81 19.66
CA ARG A 60 21.54 1.50 18.35
C ARG A 60 21.95 0.61 17.18
N ALA A 61 22.94 -0.27 17.39
CA ALA A 61 23.40 -1.19 16.35
C ALA A 61 22.32 -2.21 15.94
N LEU A 62 21.64 -2.80 16.92
CA LEU A 62 20.54 -3.75 16.67
C LEU A 62 19.32 -3.04 16.07
N PHE A 63 19.01 -1.82 16.54
CA PHE A 63 17.96 -1.01 15.94
C PHE A 63 18.23 -0.74 14.47
N GLY A 64 19.46 -0.34 14.12
CA GLY A 64 19.86 -0.07 12.75
C GLY A 64 19.73 -1.29 11.83
N SER A 65 20.22 -2.46 12.28
CA SER A 65 20.13 -3.69 11.47
C SER A 65 18.69 -4.15 11.27
N MET A 66 17.88 -4.16 12.34
CA MET A 66 16.47 -4.57 12.24
C MET A 66 15.62 -3.54 11.48
N LEU A 67 15.91 -2.24 11.58
CA LEU A 67 15.23 -1.20 10.82
C LEU A 67 15.48 -1.35 9.31
N ALA A 68 16.70 -1.69 8.92
CA ALA A 68 17.03 -1.94 7.51
C ALA A 68 16.20 -3.12 6.96
N GLU A 69 16.23 -4.27 7.64
CA GLU A 69 15.43 -5.44 7.24
C GLU A 69 13.92 -5.16 7.22
N ALA A 70 13.40 -4.49 8.25
CA ALA A 70 12.00 -4.13 8.35
C ALA A 70 11.58 -3.15 7.23
N SER A 71 12.42 -2.17 6.91
CA SER A 71 12.17 -1.20 5.84
C SER A 71 12.18 -1.87 4.48
N THR A 72 13.18 -2.71 4.18
CA THR A 72 13.25 -3.48 2.94
C THR A 72 12.02 -4.38 2.78
N PHE A 73 11.64 -5.13 3.81
CA PHE A 73 10.43 -5.94 3.79
C PHE A 73 9.18 -5.09 3.54
N ALA A 74 9.04 -3.95 4.23
CA ALA A 74 7.89 -3.09 4.07
C ALA A 74 7.81 -2.47 2.66
N ASN A 75 8.95 -2.18 2.04
CA ASN A 75 9.04 -1.64 0.69
C ASN A 75 8.78 -2.68 -0.40
N LEU A 76 9.18 -3.94 -0.18
CA LEU A 76 8.99 -5.04 -1.14
C LEU A 76 7.62 -5.71 -1.04
N PHE A 77 7.02 -5.75 0.15
CA PHE A 77 5.80 -6.54 0.40
C PHE A 77 4.61 -5.69 0.85
N LEU A 78 4.71 -4.99 1.98
CA LEU A 78 3.59 -4.21 2.54
C LEU A 78 3.09 -3.13 1.58
N THR A 79 4.02 -2.30 1.11
CA THR A 79 3.67 -1.14 0.27
C THR A 79 3.12 -1.58 -1.10
N PRO A 80 3.74 -2.53 -1.81
CA PRO A 80 3.21 -3.00 -3.09
C PRO A 80 1.90 -3.80 -2.94
N ALA A 81 1.73 -4.60 -1.88
CA ALA A 81 0.46 -5.28 -1.61
C ALA A 81 -0.68 -4.29 -1.36
N SER A 82 -0.41 -3.24 -0.57
CA SER A 82 -1.38 -2.18 -0.34
C SER A 82 -1.69 -1.39 -1.62
N GLY A 83 -0.66 -1.14 -2.45
CA GLY A 83 -0.82 -0.56 -3.79
C GLY A 83 -1.70 -1.42 -4.71
N PHE A 84 -1.50 -2.73 -4.70
CA PHE A 84 -2.34 -3.68 -5.46
C PHE A 84 -3.81 -3.62 -5.03
N VAL A 85 -4.11 -3.63 -3.73
CA VAL A 85 -5.49 -3.53 -3.20
C VAL A 85 -6.12 -2.19 -3.53
N MET A 86 -5.36 -1.10 -3.40
CA MET A 86 -5.78 0.22 -3.86
C MET A 86 -6.12 0.22 -5.35
N GLY A 87 -5.26 -0.39 -6.17
CA GLY A 87 -5.47 -0.56 -7.61
C GLY A 87 -6.73 -1.35 -7.91
N LEU A 88 -6.95 -2.49 -7.24
CA LEU A 88 -8.17 -3.29 -7.38
C LEU A 88 -9.42 -2.44 -7.19
N PHE A 89 -9.44 -1.63 -6.14
CA PHE A 89 -10.57 -0.75 -5.84
C PHE A 89 -10.74 0.35 -6.89
N ALA A 90 -9.67 1.07 -7.23
CA ALA A 90 -9.71 2.13 -8.24
C ALA A 90 -10.16 1.59 -9.61
N GLY A 91 -9.63 0.44 -10.02
CA GLY A 91 -10.00 -0.27 -11.24
C GLY A 91 -11.48 -0.70 -11.25
N ALA A 92 -11.99 -1.25 -10.16
CA ALA A 92 -13.39 -1.63 -10.03
C ALA A 92 -14.34 -0.41 -10.10
N MET A 93 -13.95 0.72 -9.50
CA MET A 93 -14.78 1.92 -9.48
C MET A 93 -14.77 2.71 -10.79
N LEU A 94 -13.65 2.73 -11.51
CA LEU A 94 -13.43 3.66 -12.63
C LEU A 94 -13.48 3.04 -14.01
N ALA A 95 -13.46 1.71 -14.13
CA ALA A 95 -13.34 1.09 -15.45
C ALA A 95 -14.68 0.74 -16.11
N GLU A 96 -14.84 1.23 -17.34
CA GLU A 96 -15.65 0.61 -18.40
C GLU A 96 -14.76 -0.08 -19.47
N LYS A 97 -13.45 0.25 -19.50
CA LYS A 97 -12.42 -0.35 -20.37
C LYS A 97 -11.11 -0.60 -19.59
N SER A 98 -10.53 -1.79 -19.75
CA SER A 98 -9.37 -2.28 -18.97
C SER A 98 -8.12 -1.40 -19.06
N ARG A 99 -7.76 -0.87 -20.24
CA ARG A 99 -6.60 0.03 -20.39
C ARG A 99 -6.71 1.33 -19.59
N LEU A 100 -7.91 1.89 -19.45
CA LEU A 100 -8.12 3.10 -18.66
C LEU A 100 -8.04 2.81 -17.15
N ALA A 101 -8.33 1.58 -16.72
CA ALA A 101 -8.27 1.17 -15.32
C ALA A 101 -6.85 1.27 -14.73
N ALA A 102 -5.85 0.82 -15.48
CA ALA A 102 -4.45 0.92 -15.08
C ALA A 102 -4.03 2.39 -14.91
N ILE A 103 -4.35 3.23 -15.90
CA ILE A 103 -4.01 4.66 -15.89
C ILE A 103 -4.65 5.35 -14.68
N TRP A 104 -5.95 5.14 -14.46
CA TRP A 104 -6.66 5.73 -13.32
C TRP A 104 -6.13 5.25 -11.97
N SER A 105 -5.71 4.00 -11.87
CA SER A 105 -5.11 3.46 -10.64
C SER A 105 -3.74 4.09 -10.35
N ILE A 106 -2.94 4.35 -11.39
CA ILE A 106 -1.68 5.10 -11.26
C ILE A 106 -1.94 6.54 -10.82
N PHE A 107 -2.94 7.21 -11.41
CA PHE A 107 -3.34 8.56 -10.98
C PHE A 107 -3.79 8.59 -9.52
N ALA A 108 -4.54 7.58 -9.07
CA ALA A 108 -4.93 7.45 -7.68
C ALA A 108 -3.74 7.25 -6.74
N ALA A 109 -2.65 6.64 -7.22
CA ALA A 109 -1.43 6.40 -6.46
C ALA A 109 -0.54 7.63 -6.31
N LEU A 110 -0.69 8.67 -7.15
CA LEU A 110 0.21 9.83 -7.18
C LEU A 110 0.43 10.49 -5.80
N PRO A 111 -0.61 10.73 -4.98
CA PRO A 111 -0.41 11.30 -3.64
C PRO A 111 0.45 10.40 -2.76
N LEU A 112 0.29 9.08 -2.88
CA LEU A 112 1.06 8.09 -2.11
C LEU A 112 2.49 7.92 -2.62
N SER A 113 2.71 8.09 -3.92
CA SER A 113 4.04 8.09 -4.53
C SER A 113 4.95 9.18 -3.94
N LEU A 114 4.40 10.31 -3.51
CA LEU A 114 5.18 11.36 -2.84
C LEU A 114 5.79 10.87 -1.52
N PHE A 115 5.17 9.92 -0.83
CA PHE A 115 5.74 9.37 0.41
C PHE A 115 7.06 8.64 0.17
N PHE A 116 7.31 8.11 -1.03
CA PHE A 116 8.59 7.49 -1.37
C PHE A 116 9.75 8.49 -1.42
N LEU A 117 9.46 9.80 -1.58
CA LEU A 117 10.48 10.86 -1.50
C LEU A 117 10.98 11.05 -0.06
N VAL A 118 10.09 10.89 0.93
CA VAL A 118 10.36 11.15 2.35
C VAL A 118 10.57 9.88 3.20
N LYS A 119 10.27 8.68 2.66
CA LYS A 119 10.36 7.42 3.39
C LYS A 119 11.81 7.13 3.82
N SER A 120 12.05 7.03 5.13
CA SER A 120 13.37 6.73 5.67
C SER A 120 13.76 5.26 5.41
N GLY A 121 15.04 5.04 5.10
CA GLY A 121 15.64 3.70 4.95
C GLY A 121 15.91 3.19 3.53
N GLY A 122 15.48 3.90 2.47
CA GLY A 122 15.57 3.35 1.11
C GLY A 122 16.78 3.74 0.24
N GLY A 123 17.72 4.58 0.71
CA GLY A 123 18.86 5.02 -0.11
C GLY A 123 18.48 5.44 -1.55
N HIS A 124 19.26 5.01 -2.55
CA HIS A 124 18.92 5.16 -3.98
C HIS A 124 17.86 4.15 -4.46
N GLU A 125 17.63 3.07 -3.71
CA GLU A 125 16.67 2.00 -4.04
C GLU A 125 15.21 2.46 -3.95
N ARG A 126 14.94 3.64 -3.36
CA ARG A 126 13.61 4.28 -3.32
C ARG A 126 12.93 4.31 -4.69
N PHE A 127 13.68 4.50 -5.78
CA PHE A 127 13.15 4.49 -7.13
C PHE A 127 12.68 3.10 -7.57
N LEU A 128 13.41 2.04 -7.21
CA LEU A 128 13.00 0.66 -7.50
C LEU A 128 11.72 0.30 -6.74
N TYR A 129 11.63 0.69 -5.46
CA TYR A 129 10.44 0.48 -4.65
C TYR A 129 9.23 1.26 -5.17
N LEU A 130 9.44 2.49 -5.65
CA LEU A 130 8.41 3.29 -6.28
C LEU A 130 7.91 2.64 -7.58
N ILE A 131 8.82 2.16 -8.43
CA ILE A 131 8.46 1.45 -9.68
C ILE A 131 7.64 0.20 -9.34
N LEU A 132 8.07 -0.59 -8.37
CA LEU A 132 7.34 -1.78 -7.92
C LEU A 132 5.93 -1.43 -7.41
N PHE A 133 5.82 -0.38 -6.59
CA PHE A 133 4.53 0.10 -6.09
C PHE A 133 3.58 0.53 -7.21
N ILE A 134 4.07 1.31 -8.18
CA ILE A 134 3.29 1.75 -9.34
C ILE A 134 2.86 0.54 -10.19
N ALA A 135 3.79 -0.39 -10.45
CA ALA A 135 3.52 -1.59 -11.23
C ALA A 135 2.46 -2.47 -10.56
N MET A 136 2.59 -2.74 -9.27
CA MET A 136 1.60 -3.52 -8.51
C MET A 136 0.24 -2.82 -8.42
N THR A 137 0.23 -1.49 -8.30
CA THR A 137 -1.02 -0.72 -8.33
C THR A 137 -1.71 -0.81 -9.69
N ALA A 138 -0.95 -0.69 -10.79
CA ALA A 138 -1.49 -0.83 -12.14
C ALA A 138 -2.05 -2.24 -12.38
N LEU A 139 -1.33 -3.28 -11.92
CA LEU A 139 -1.79 -4.68 -11.96
C LEU A 139 -3.10 -4.87 -11.17
N GLY A 140 -3.18 -4.28 -9.98
CA GLY A 140 -4.43 -4.24 -9.20
C GLY A 140 -5.55 -3.60 -9.99
N GLY A 141 -5.30 -2.45 -10.63
CA GLY A 141 -6.26 -1.76 -11.51
C GLY A 141 -6.81 -2.63 -12.62
N LEU A 142 -5.93 -3.35 -13.31
CA LEU A 142 -6.30 -4.29 -14.37
C LEU A 142 -7.16 -5.44 -13.83
N ALA A 143 -6.75 -6.05 -12.73
CA ALA A 143 -7.48 -7.15 -12.09
C ALA A 143 -8.87 -6.68 -11.61
N GLY A 144 -8.96 -5.52 -10.97
CA GLY A 144 -10.22 -4.95 -10.48
C GLY A 144 -11.18 -4.67 -11.62
N SER A 145 -10.69 -4.08 -12.71
CA SER A 145 -11.49 -3.90 -13.92
C SER A 145 -11.95 -5.22 -14.54
N ALA A 146 -11.11 -6.26 -14.54
CA ALA A 146 -11.45 -7.54 -15.16
C ALA A 146 -12.52 -8.31 -14.36
N ILE A 147 -12.39 -8.32 -13.03
CA ILE A 147 -13.32 -9.01 -12.12
C ILE A 147 -14.68 -8.32 -12.12
N PHE A 148 -14.71 -6.99 -11.99
CA PHE A 148 -15.97 -6.24 -11.81
C PHE A 148 -16.55 -5.70 -13.13
N GLY A 149 -15.75 -5.58 -14.19
CA GLY A 149 -16.21 -5.18 -15.52
C GLY A 149 -17.04 -6.26 -16.21
N LYS A 150 -16.80 -7.56 -15.93
CA LYS A 150 -17.64 -8.66 -16.41
C LYS A 150 -19.04 -8.62 -15.77
N LYS A 151 -19.10 -8.47 -14.44
CA LYS A 151 -20.37 -8.36 -13.70
C LYS A 151 -21.28 -7.25 -14.21
N LYS A 152 -20.73 -6.07 -14.52
CA LYS A 152 -21.52 -4.95 -15.04
C LYS A 152 -22.17 -5.23 -16.40
N LYS A 153 -21.51 -6.00 -17.26
CA LYS A 153 -22.08 -6.39 -18.56
C LYS A 153 -23.20 -7.42 -18.40
N GLU A 154 -23.03 -8.40 -17.51
CA GLU A 154 -24.06 -9.41 -17.23
C GLU A 154 -25.34 -8.78 -16.65
N THR A 155 -25.24 -7.83 -15.70
CA THR A 155 -26.44 -7.13 -15.20
C THR A 155 -27.11 -6.25 -16.25
N ALA A 156 -26.36 -5.69 -17.20
CA ALA A 156 -26.94 -4.86 -18.26
C ALA A 156 -27.66 -5.68 -19.34
N ASP A 157 -27.32 -6.96 -19.53
CA ASP A 157 -28.00 -7.87 -20.46
C ASP A 157 -29.27 -8.50 -19.86
N VAL A 158 -29.40 -8.52 -18.52
CA VAL A 158 -30.57 -9.10 -17.82
C VAL A 158 -31.70 -8.07 -17.66
N ASP A 159 -31.37 -6.78 -17.70
CA ASP A 159 -32.32 -5.66 -17.58
C ASP A 159 -32.83 -5.15 -18.96
N VAL A 160 -32.70 -5.95 -20.04
CA VAL A 160 -33.22 -5.67 -21.40
C VAL A 160 -34.37 -6.60 -21.77
#